data_AF-A0A943REB4-F1
#
_entry.id   AF-A0A943REB4-F1
#
_cell.length_a   1.000
_cell.length_b   1.000
_cell.length_c   1.000
_cell.angle_alpha   90.00
_cell.angle_beta   90.00
_cell.angle_gamma   90.00
#
_symmetry.space_group_name_H-M   'P 1'
#
loop_
_entity.id
_entity.type
_entity.pdbx_description
1 polymer ?
#
loop_
_entity_poly.entity_id
_entity_poly.type
_entity_poly.pdbx_seq_one_letter_code
_entity_poly.pdbx_strand_id
1 'polypeptide(L)'
;MNTNQEKLTKAIARERKHIKNKSRNLLFTSIISIVVLLALWELSVQLGWITTRFFCAPSEVLNALIEKLTNRAPDGATLPVHILSSMKISMIGFLMAVLIGTPLGLLMGWYKPVDKFIRPAFNLIRPIPAVGWIPLMIVLLGIGLAPKVFIVFLSAFVAVVLNSYAGIKLTNRAMINVSKTCGASNFTIFRRVGIPSAMPMVFTGWKVGLGLSWSTLVAAEMLASNDGLGYMILAGRQFMRVNLIMVGMLTIGVIGLILFALLNWLEKIVLKWRQ
;
A
#
# COMPACT_ATOMS: atom_id res chain seq x y z
N MET A 1 -31.65 37.82 -26.85
CA MET A 1 -30.56 37.04 -26.18
C MET A 1 -29.33 37.92 -26.15
N ASN A 2 -28.74 38.27 -25.00
CA ASN A 2 -27.25 38.35 -24.83
C ASN A 2 -26.72 39.08 -23.58
N THR A 3 -27.41 39.98 -22.91
CA THR A 3 -26.76 40.77 -21.83
C THR A 3 -26.58 40.00 -20.51
N ASN A 4 -27.55 39.16 -20.13
CA ASN A 4 -27.46 38.36 -18.91
C ASN A 4 -26.55 37.13 -19.07
N GLN A 5 -26.51 36.52 -20.27
CA GLN A 5 -25.59 35.42 -20.56
C GLN A 5 -24.13 35.88 -20.59
N GLU A 6 -23.87 37.11 -21.07
CA GLU A 6 -22.52 37.68 -21.09
C GLU A 6 -22.02 38.06 -19.68
N LYS A 7 -22.91 38.57 -18.82
CA LYS A 7 -22.59 38.80 -17.39
C LYS A 7 -22.32 37.51 -16.64
N LEU A 8 -23.12 36.47 -16.89
CA LEU A 8 -22.95 35.15 -16.27
C LEU A 8 -21.64 34.48 -16.70
N THR A 9 -21.29 34.54 -17.99
CA THR A 9 -20.02 33.99 -18.50
C THR A 9 -18.81 34.75 -17.96
N LYS A 10 -18.86 36.08 -17.85
CA LYS A 10 -17.79 36.89 -17.22
C LYS A 10 -17.65 36.59 -15.71
N ALA A 11 -18.75 36.36 -14.99
CA ALA A 11 -18.73 35.97 -13.58
C ALA A 11 -18.08 34.58 -13.39
N ILE A 12 -18.49 33.59 -14.18
CA ILE A 12 -17.90 32.24 -14.16
C ILE A 12 -16.41 32.27 -14.51
N ALA A 13 -16.00 33.09 -15.48
CA ALA A 13 -14.59 33.25 -15.85
C ALA A 13 -13.75 33.87 -14.72
N ARG A 14 -14.28 34.86 -13.99
CA ARG A 14 -13.62 35.46 -12.82
C ARG A 14 -13.47 34.46 -11.67
N GLU A 15 -14.51 33.69 -11.38
CA GLU A 15 -14.51 32.69 -10.32
C GLU A 15 -13.54 31.53 -10.63
N ARG A 16 -13.52 31.04 -11.88
CA ARG A 16 -12.52 30.06 -12.35
C ARG A 16 -11.09 30.58 -12.22
N LYS A 17 -10.85 31.85 -12.55
CA LYS A 17 -9.53 32.50 -12.42
C LYS A 17 -9.13 32.64 -10.94
N HIS A 18 -10.08 32.95 -10.06
CA HIS A 18 -9.86 33.04 -8.62
C HIS A 18 -9.54 31.67 -7.99
N ILE A 19 -10.27 30.61 -8.35
CA ILE A 19 -10.00 29.23 -7.92
C ILE A 19 -8.62 28.76 -8.42
N LYS A 20 -8.30 29.03 -9.69
CA LYS A 20 -6.99 28.68 -10.28
C LYS A 20 -5.84 29.43 -9.59
N ASN A 21 -6.00 30.71 -9.26
CA ASN A 21 -5.01 31.47 -8.52
C ASN A 21 -4.87 31.00 -7.06
N LYS A 22 -5.97 30.67 -6.37
CA LYS A 22 -5.94 30.14 -5.00
C LYS A 22 -5.24 28.77 -4.95
N SER A 23 -5.55 27.88 -5.90
CA SER A 23 -4.87 26.58 -6.03
C SER A 23 -3.38 26.74 -6.35
N ARG A 24 -3.01 27.66 -7.24
CA ARG A 24 -1.61 27.96 -7.55
C ARG A 24 -0.85 28.53 -6.36
N ASN A 25 -1.46 29.44 -5.59
CA ASN A 25 -0.87 30.01 -4.38
C ASN A 25 -0.68 28.94 -3.30
N LEU A 26 -1.66 28.04 -3.10
CA LEU A 26 -1.53 26.92 -2.17
C LEU A 26 -0.41 25.95 -2.57
N LEU A 27 -0.32 25.59 -3.85
CA LEU A 27 0.78 24.75 -4.36
C LEU A 27 2.13 25.44 -4.17
N PHE A 28 2.21 26.74 -4.42
CA PHE A 28 3.44 27.52 -4.23
C PHE A 28 3.86 27.56 -2.75
N THR A 29 2.92 27.80 -1.83
CA THR A 29 3.18 27.74 -0.38
C THR A 29 3.63 26.34 0.06
N SER A 30 3.02 25.27 -0.47
CA SER A 30 3.43 23.89 -0.18
C SER A 30 4.84 23.60 -0.69
N ILE A 31 5.16 23.99 -1.93
CA ILE A 31 6.52 23.80 -2.50
C ILE A 31 7.55 24.56 -1.68
N ILE A 32 7.27 25.82 -1.32
CA ILE A 32 8.17 26.63 -0.48
C ILE A 32 8.39 25.95 0.87
N SER A 33 7.34 25.44 1.52
CA SER A 33 7.49 24.78 2.83
C SER A 33 8.40 23.55 2.76
N ILE A 34 8.30 22.75 1.69
CA ILE A 34 9.17 21.59 1.45
C ILE A 34 10.61 22.05 1.19
N VAL A 35 10.81 23.06 0.34
CA VAL A 35 12.14 23.58 0.02
C VAL A 35 12.82 24.16 1.26
N VAL A 36 12.10 24.94 2.06
CA VAL A 36 12.61 25.49 3.33
C VAL A 36 12.99 24.37 4.29
N LEU A 37 12.17 23.32 4.41
CA LEU A 37 12.47 22.16 5.25
C LEU A 37 13.73 21.43 4.80
N LEU A 38 13.88 21.20 3.48
CA LEU A 38 15.09 20.57 2.92
C LEU A 38 16.33 21.45 3.10
N ALA A 39 16.20 22.77 2.91
CA ALA A 39 17.30 23.71 3.10
C ALA A 39 17.74 23.79 4.57
N LEU A 40 16.78 23.84 5.51
CA LEU A 40 17.08 23.80 6.94
C LEU A 40 17.77 22.49 7.34
N TRP A 41 17.35 21.36 6.77
CA TRP A 41 18.00 20.06 6.99
C TRP A 41 19.44 20.06 6.46
N GLU A 42 19.65 20.45 5.20
CA GLU A 42 20.99 20.55 4.59
C GLU A 42 21.91 21.46 5.43
N LEU A 43 21.45 22.66 5.80
CA LEU A 43 22.21 23.60 6.61
C LEU A 43 22.54 23.05 8.00
N SER A 44 21.60 22.32 8.64
CA SER A 44 21.85 21.73 9.96
C SER A 44 22.97 20.69 9.94
N VAL A 45 23.12 19.96 8.84
CA VAL A 45 24.21 18.98 8.66
C VAL A 45 25.52 19.69 8.29
N GLN A 46 25.47 20.65 7.35
CA GLN A 46 26.66 21.39 6.90
C GLN A 46 27.28 22.26 8.00
N LEU A 47 26.46 22.86 8.87
CA LEU A 47 26.90 23.68 10.00
C LEU A 47 27.43 22.84 11.19
N GLY A 48 27.41 21.50 11.08
CA GLY A 48 27.91 20.60 12.12
C GLY A 48 27.03 20.53 13.38
N TRP A 49 25.79 21.04 13.33
CA TRP A 49 24.83 20.89 14.43
C TRP A 49 24.42 19.43 14.64
N ILE A 50 24.55 18.61 13.60
CA ILE A 50 24.30 17.18 13.61
C ILE A 50 25.55 16.48 13.06
N THR A 51 26.11 15.53 13.81
CA THR A 51 27.27 14.77 13.35
C THR A 51 26.90 13.95 12.11
N THR A 52 27.62 14.17 11.00
CA THR A 52 27.45 13.45 9.71
C THR A 52 27.55 11.92 9.83
N ARG A 53 28.11 11.43 10.93
CA ARG A 53 28.17 10.00 11.28
C ARG A 53 26.80 9.36 11.55
N PHE A 54 25.81 10.14 11.97
CA PHE A 54 24.48 9.64 12.32
C PHE A 54 23.36 10.19 11.42
N PHE A 55 23.64 11.23 10.63
CA PHE A 55 22.64 11.88 9.79
C PHE A 55 23.29 12.45 8.54
N CYS A 56 22.65 12.25 7.40
CA CYS A 56 23.19 12.67 6.11
C CYS A 56 22.43 13.86 5.54
N ALA A 57 23.14 14.67 4.77
CA ALA A 57 22.54 15.78 4.06
C ALA A 57 21.69 15.27 2.87
N PRO A 58 20.57 15.94 2.52
CA PRO A 58 19.79 15.63 1.32
C PRO A 58 20.61 15.45 0.04
N SER A 59 21.64 16.29 -0.14
CA SER A 59 22.58 16.21 -1.26
C SER A 59 23.34 14.87 -1.32
N GLU A 60 23.81 14.38 -0.17
CA GLU A 60 24.50 13.09 -0.06
C GLU A 60 23.57 11.91 -0.36
N VAL A 61 22.31 11.99 0.06
CA VAL A 61 21.31 10.97 -0.23
C VAL A 61 21.03 10.90 -1.74
N LEU A 62 20.95 12.04 -2.42
CA LEU A 62 20.77 12.08 -3.87
C LEU A 62 21.97 11.50 -4.62
N ASN A 63 23.19 11.85 -4.20
CA ASN A 63 24.41 11.28 -4.77
C ASN A 63 24.46 9.77 -4.58
N ALA A 64 24.15 9.29 -3.37
CA ALA A 64 24.08 7.85 -3.09
C ALA A 64 22.99 7.14 -3.90
N LEU A 65 21.85 7.79 -4.16
CA LEU A 65 20.81 7.26 -5.02
C LEU A 65 21.32 7.07 -6.45
N ILE A 66 21.95 8.11 -7.02
CA ILE A 66 22.50 8.07 -8.37
C ILE A 66 23.61 7.02 -8.48
N GLU A 67 24.53 6.99 -7.52
CA GLU A 67 25.59 5.98 -7.45
C GLU A 67 25.01 4.56 -7.41
N LYS A 68 23.97 4.34 -6.60
CA LYS A 68 23.37 3.02 -6.42
C LYS A 68 22.61 2.50 -7.64
N LEU A 69 22.29 3.35 -8.62
CA LEU A 69 21.68 2.90 -9.87
C LEU A 69 22.60 1.98 -10.68
N THR A 70 23.92 2.22 -10.64
CA THR A 70 24.92 1.47 -11.41
C THR A 70 25.91 0.72 -10.52
N ASN A 71 26.21 1.22 -9.32
CA ASN A 71 27.13 0.60 -8.40
C ASN A 71 26.47 -0.53 -7.60
N ARG A 72 27.14 -1.69 -7.57
CA ARG A 72 26.71 -2.86 -6.78
C ARG A 72 27.16 -2.80 -5.33
N ALA A 73 28.19 -2.02 -5.01
CA ALA A 73 28.66 -1.89 -3.64
C ALA A 73 27.61 -1.19 -2.75
N PRO A 74 27.60 -1.46 -1.43
CA PRO A 74 28.40 -2.48 -0.71
C PRO A 74 27.74 -3.88 -0.67
N ASP A 75 26.48 -3.99 -1.06
CA ASP A 75 25.59 -5.13 -0.82
C ASP A 75 25.40 -6.05 -2.04
N GLY A 76 26.19 -5.86 -3.09
CA GLY A 76 26.33 -6.81 -4.20
C GLY A 76 25.33 -6.66 -5.35
N ALA A 77 24.31 -5.81 -5.22
CA ALA A 77 23.31 -5.58 -6.26
C ALA A 77 23.02 -4.07 -6.46
N THR A 78 22.46 -3.69 -7.60
CA THR A 78 22.10 -2.29 -7.90
C THR A 78 20.69 -1.97 -7.42
N LEU A 79 20.37 -0.69 -7.20
CA LEU A 79 19.05 -0.25 -6.72
C LEU A 79 17.88 -0.87 -7.51
N PRO A 80 17.90 -0.94 -8.87
CA PRO A 80 16.82 -1.56 -9.63
C PRO A 80 16.61 -3.05 -9.32
N VAL A 81 17.69 -3.79 -9.00
CA VAL A 81 17.61 -5.21 -8.63
C VAL A 81 16.92 -5.37 -7.28
N HIS A 82 17.26 -4.53 -6.30
CA HIS A 82 16.57 -4.52 -5.01
C HIS A 82 15.09 -4.16 -5.16
N ILE A 83 14.78 -3.13 -5.94
CA ILE A 83 13.40 -2.73 -6.24
C ILE A 83 12.63 -3.90 -6.86
N LEU A 84 13.19 -4.55 -7.88
CA LEU A 84 12.51 -5.64 -8.59
C LEU A 84 12.28 -6.84 -7.66
N SER A 85 13.27 -7.21 -6.84
CA SER A 85 13.14 -8.31 -5.88
C SER A 85 12.02 -8.04 -4.86
N SER A 86 12.02 -6.85 -4.25
CA SER A 86 10.98 -6.42 -3.32
C SER A 86 9.60 -6.38 -3.96
N MET A 87 9.49 -5.80 -5.16
CA MET A 87 8.24 -5.76 -5.91
C MET A 87 7.72 -7.17 -6.24
N LYS A 88 8.59 -8.08 -6.67
CA LYS A 88 8.22 -9.46 -6.98
C LYS A 88 7.61 -10.16 -5.75
N ILE A 89 8.30 -10.10 -4.62
CA ILE A 89 7.85 -10.77 -3.38
C ILE A 89 6.56 -10.14 -2.89
N SER A 90 6.52 -8.80 -2.82
CA SER A 90 5.36 -8.05 -2.35
C SER A 90 4.11 -8.33 -3.19
N MET A 91 4.25 -8.25 -4.52
CA MET A 91 3.12 -8.38 -5.43
C MET A 91 2.59 -9.81 -5.47
N ILE A 92 3.46 -10.83 -5.47
CA ILE A 92 3.01 -12.22 -5.42
C ILE A 92 2.23 -12.48 -4.12
N GLY A 93 2.80 -12.11 -2.96
CA GLY A 93 2.15 -12.33 -1.67
C GLY A 93 0.83 -11.57 -1.55
N PHE A 94 0.81 -10.29 -1.97
CA PHE A 94 -0.39 -9.47 -1.96
C PHE A 94 -1.47 -9.99 -2.90
N LEU A 95 -1.14 -10.33 -4.14
CA LEU A 95 -2.11 -10.87 -5.10
C LEU A 95 -2.68 -12.21 -4.63
N MET A 96 -1.86 -13.09 -4.05
CA MET A 96 -2.37 -14.31 -3.42
C MET A 96 -3.36 -14.00 -2.30
N ALA A 97 -3.07 -13.00 -1.47
CA ALA A 97 -3.95 -12.58 -0.38
C ALA A 97 -5.27 -12.02 -0.91
N VAL A 98 -5.24 -11.24 -1.99
CA VAL A 98 -6.44 -10.72 -2.65
C VAL A 98 -7.26 -11.85 -3.28
N LEU A 99 -6.62 -12.72 -4.06
CA LEU A 99 -7.27 -13.81 -4.80
C LEU A 99 -7.89 -14.87 -3.88
N ILE A 100 -7.25 -15.17 -2.74
CA ILE A 100 -7.75 -16.17 -1.79
C ILE A 100 -8.62 -15.52 -0.72
N GLY A 101 -8.17 -14.39 -0.16
CA GLY A 101 -8.81 -13.74 0.97
C GLY A 101 -10.12 -13.05 0.62
N THR A 102 -10.24 -12.46 -0.58
CA THR A 102 -11.49 -11.80 -0.99
C THR A 102 -12.63 -12.79 -1.14
N PRO A 103 -12.50 -13.89 -1.92
CA PRO A 103 -13.56 -14.88 -2.02
C PRO A 103 -13.88 -15.52 -0.67
N LEU A 104 -12.85 -15.87 0.12
CA LEU A 104 -13.06 -16.46 1.44
C LEU A 104 -13.86 -15.55 2.37
N GLY A 105 -13.49 -14.27 2.45
CA GLY A 105 -14.21 -13.30 3.29
C GLY A 105 -15.66 -13.09 2.84
N LEU A 106 -15.89 -12.97 1.53
CA LEU A 106 -17.25 -12.88 0.97
C LEU A 106 -18.08 -14.14 1.26
N LEU A 107 -17.50 -15.33 1.09
CA LEU A 107 -18.18 -16.59 1.36
C LEU A 107 -18.49 -16.78 2.85
N MET A 108 -17.54 -16.47 3.74
CA MET A 108 -17.76 -16.48 5.19
C MET A 108 -18.86 -15.52 5.60
N GLY A 109 -18.93 -14.32 4.99
CA GLY A 109 -19.94 -13.33 5.34
C GLY A 109 -21.34 -13.68 4.84
N TRP A 110 -21.44 -14.41 3.71
CA TRP A 110 -22.72 -14.79 3.11
C TRP A 110 -23.26 -16.13 3.63
N TYR A 111 -22.41 -17.15 3.71
CA TYR A 111 -22.80 -18.53 4.03
C TYR A 111 -22.44 -18.88 5.48
N LYS A 112 -23.45 -19.00 6.35
CA LYS A 112 -23.28 -19.36 7.77
C LYS A 112 -22.43 -20.63 8.03
N PRO A 113 -22.54 -21.72 7.24
CA PRO A 113 -21.70 -22.90 7.46
C PRO A 113 -20.21 -22.61 7.23
N VAL A 114 -19.89 -21.82 6.21
CA VAL A 114 -18.51 -21.41 5.90
C VAL A 114 -17.95 -20.53 7.02
N ASP A 115 -18.75 -19.58 7.53
CA ASP A 115 -18.39 -18.76 8.70
C ASP A 115 -18.03 -19.65 9.89
N LYS A 116 -18.92 -20.57 10.27
CA LYS A 116 -18.72 -21.43 11.44
C LYS A 116 -17.50 -22.34 11.33
N PHE A 117 -17.19 -22.84 10.12
CA PHE A 117 -16.07 -23.74 9.89
C PHE A 117 -14.72 -23.02 9.89
N ILE A 118 -14.61 -21.87 9.21
CA ILE A 118 -13.33 -21.17 9.01
C ILE A 118 -12.98 -20.25 10.19
N ARG A 119 -13.98 -19.66 10.85
CA ARG A 119 -13.79 -18.64 11.89
C ARG A 119 -12.91 -19.09 13.07
N PRO A 120 -12.98 -20.33 13.59
CA PRO A 120 -12.06 -20.81 14.62
C PRO A 120 -10.60 -20.78 14.17
N ALA A 121 -10.29 -21.33 13.00
CA ALA A 121 -8.93 -21.31 12.45
C ALA A 121 -8.42 -19.87 12.25
N PHE A 122 -9.29 -18.98 11.75
CA PHE A 122 -8.94 -17.58 11.56
C PHE A 122 -8.67 -16.85 12.89
N ASN A 123 -9.45 -17.14 13.94
CA ASN A 123 -9.25 -16.56 15.26
C ASN A 123 -7.95 -17.01 15.94
N LEU A 124 -7.44 -18.21 15.60
CA LEU A 124 -6.16 -18.70 16.09
C LEU A 124 -4.96 -18.05 15.38
N ILE A 125 -5.07 -17.84 14.07
CA ILE A 125 -3.98 -17.29 13.26
C ILE A 125 -3.85 -15.77 13.44
N ARG A 126 -4.99 -15.06 13.50
CA ARG A 126 -5.04 -13.59 13.50
C ARG A 126 -4.19 -12.90 14.58
N PRO A 127 -4.11 -13.37 15.83
CA PRO A 127 -3.34 -12.69 16.88
C PRO A 127 -1.83 -12.72 16.66
N ILE A 128 -1.34 -13.68 15.87
CA ILE A 128 0.10 -13.87 15.66
C ILE A 128 0.57 -12.91 14.56
N PRO A 129 1.48 -11.96 14.85
CA PRO A 129 2.01 -11.07 13.84
C PRO A 129 2.69 -11.87 12.72
N ALA A 130 2.51 -11.48 11.47
CA ALA A 130 3.09 -12.18 10.32
C ALA A 130 4.63 -12.32 10.42
N VAL A 131 5.31 -11.31 10.97
CA VAL A 131 6.77 -11.32 11.23
C VAL A 131 7.17 -12.45 12.19
N GLY A 132 6.31 -12.83 13.14
CA GLY A 132 6.57 -13.94 14.07
C GLY A 132 6.69 -15.31 13.40
N TRP A 133 6.20 -15.45 12.17
CA TRP A 133 6.30 -16.69 11.40
C TRP A 133 7.64 -16.86 10.69
N ILE A 134 8.49 -15.83 10.64
CA ILE A 134 9.75 -15.85 9.89
C ILE A 134 10.62 -17.06 10.25
N PRO A 135 10.96 -17.33 11.52
CA PRO A 135 11.86 -18.43 11.86
C PRO A 135 11.29 -19.79 11.43
N LEU A 136 10.01 -20.04 11.69
CA LEU A 136 9.34 -21.29 11.33
C LEU A 136 9.32 -21.49 9.81
N MET A 137 8.99 -20.44 9.05
CA MET A 137 8.93 -20.53 7.59
C MET A 137 10.30 -20.79 6.96
N ILE A 138 11.37 -20.25 7.55
CA ILE A 138 12.75 -20.55 7.11
C ILE A 138 13.10 -22.02 7.38
N VAL A 139 12.74 -22.56 8.54
CA VAL A 139 13.00 -23.97 8.87
C VAL A 139 12.24 -24.91 7.94
N LEU A 140 10.97 -24.59 7.65
CA LEU A 140 10.10 -25.47 6.85
C LEU A 140 10.37 -25.37 5.35
N LEU A 141 10.62 -24.17 4.83
CA LEU A 141 10.69 -23.89 3.39
C LEU A 141 12.09 -23.54 2.91
N GLY A 142 13.07 -23.46 3.82
CA GLY A 142 14.42 -22.97 3.53
C GLY A 142 14.47 -21.45 3.33
N ILE A 143 15.67 -20.92 3.08
CA ILE A 143 15.87 -19.52 2.70
C ILE A 143 15.53 -19.38 1.22
N GLY A 144 14.66 -18.43 0.87
CA GLY A 144 14.32 -18.19 -0.53
C GLY A 144 13.05 -17.36 -0.70
N LEU A 145 12.46 -17.45 -1.89
CA LEU A 145 11.28 -16.68 -2.25
C LEU A 145 10.02 -17.12 -1.48
N ALA A 146 9.83 -18.43 -1.32
CA ALA A 146 8.63 -19.02 -0.71
C ALA A 146 8.32 -18.51 0.72
N PRO A 147 9.24 -18.55 1.70
CA PRO A 147 8.95 -18.05 3.04
C PRO A 147 8.60 -16.56 3.04
N LYS A 148 9.34 -15.74 2.31
CA LYS A 148 9.12 -14.28 2.19
C LYS A 148 7.73 -13.99 1.62
N VAL A 149 7.35 -14.67 0.54
CA VAL A 149 6.01 -14.54 -0.06
C VAL A 149 4.93 -14.97 0.90
N PHE A 150 5.12 -16.07 1.65
CA PHE A 150 4.14 -16.54 2.63
C PHE A 150 3.89 -15.51 3.75
N ILE A 151 4.95 -14.90 4.28
CA ILE A 151 4.84 -13.88 5.33
C ILE A 151 4.09 -12.65 4.82
N VAL A 152 4.45 -12.17 3.61
CA VAL A 152 3.76 -11.06 2.94
C VAL A 152 2.29 -11.41 2.69
N PHE A 153 2.01 -12.61 2.19
CA PHE A 153 0.66 -13.12 2.00
C PHE A 153 -0.14 -13.08 3.31
N LEU A 154 0.40 -13.65 4.39
CA LEU A 154 -0.29 -13.77 5.67
C LEU A 154 -0.63 -12.38 6.25
N SER A 155 0.29 -11.42 6.10
CA SER A 155 0.09 -10.04 6.57
C SER A 155 -1.06 -9.31 5.85
N ALA A 156 -1.21 -9.49 4.53
CA ALA A 156 -2.31 -8.92 3.77
C ALA A 156 -3.62 -9.71 3.97
N PHE A 157 -3.51 -11.04 4.02
CA PHE A 157 -4.64 -11.97 3.98
C PHE A 157 -5.67 -11.67 5.07
N VAL A 158 -5.22 -11.43 6.30
CA VAL A 158 -6.10 -11.15 7.43
C VAL A 158 -6.96 -9.91 7.19
N ALA A 159 -6.34 -8.80 6.73
CA ALA A 159 -7.05 -7.56 6.45
C ALA A 159 -8.04 -7.71 5.28
N VAL A 160 -7.64 -8.41 4.21
CA VAL A 160 -8.49 -8.66 3.04
C VAL A 160 -9.72 -9.49 3.41
N VAL A 161 -9.53 -10.60 4.14
CA VAL A 161 -10.64 -11.47 4.57
C VAL A 161 -11.62 -10.69 5.46
N LEU A 162 -11.11 -10.00 6.48
CA LEU A 162 -11.95 -9.30 7.46
C LEU A 162 -12.78 -8.19 6.84
N ASN A 163 -12.19 -7.39 5.94
CA ASN A 163 -12.91 -6.30 5.30
C ASN A 163 -13.90 -6.80 4.25
N SER A 164 -13.58 -7.89 3.53
CA SER A 164 -14.52 -8.54 2.61
C SER A 164 -15.71 -9.14 3.36
N TYR A 165 -15.44 -9.80 4.49
CA TYR A 165 -16.45 -10.33 5.42
C TYR A 165 -17.35 -9.25 6.00
N ALA A 166 -16.76 -8.16 6.51
CA ALA A 166 -17.50 -7.03 7.04
C ALA A 166 -18.35 -6.37 5.95
N GLY A 167 -17.77 -6.15 4.77
CA GLY A 167 -18.43 -5.54 3.62
C GLY A 167 -19.71 -6.25 3.24
N ILE A 168 -19.66 -7.57 3.09
CA ILE A 168 -20.85 -8.32 2.69
C ILE A 168 -21.89 -8.43 3.81
N LYS A 169 -21.49 -8.44 5.08
CA LYS A 169 -22.43 -8.38 6.21
C LYS A 169 -23.16 -7.04 6.33
N LEU A 170 -22.60 -5.96 5.79
CA LEU A 170 -23.22 -4.64 5.72
C LEU A 170 -24.21 -4.47 4.55
N THR A 171 -24.42 -5.52 3.73
CA THR A 171 -25.41 -5.49 2.64
C THR A 171 -26.80 -5.13 3.17
N ASN A 172 -27.48 -4.19 2.52
CA ASN A 172 -28.81 -3.75 2.92
C ASN A 172 -29.83 -4.91 2.86
N ARG A 173 -30.43 -5.24 4.01
CA ARG A 173 -31.43 -6.31 4.12
C ARG A 173 -32.67 -6.06 3.27
N ALA A 174 -33.06 -4.79 3.06
CA ALA A 174 -34.19 -4.44 2.21
C ALA A 174 -33.94 -4.89 0.74
N MET A 175 -32.74 -4.65 0.20
CA MET A 175 -32.40 -5.09 -1.16
C MET A 175 -32.39 -6.62 -1.29
N ILE A 176 -31.92 -7.32 -0.24
CA ILE A 176 -31.97 -8.79 -0.18
C ILE A 176 -33.43 -9.27 -0.18
N ASN A 177 -34.29 -8.69 0.65
CA ASN A 177 -35.69 -9.10 0.76
C ASN A 177 -36.47 -8.82 -0.53
N VAL A 178 -36.30 -7.65 -1.14
CA VAL A 178 -36.92 -7.33 -2.45
C VAL A 178 -36.49 -8.32 -3.51
N SER A 179 -35.20 -8.66 -3.57
CA SER A 179 -34.70 -9.65 -4.53
C SER A 179 -35.31 -11.03 -4.33
N LYS A 180 -35.54 -11.45 -3.08
CA LYS A 180 -36.23 -12.71 -2.76
C LYS A 180 -37.69 -12.68 -3.19
N THR A 181 -38.40 -11.58 -2.96
CA THR A 181 -39.80 -11.43 -3.40
C THR A 181 -39.91 -11.47 -4.92
N CYS A 182 -38.91 -10.98 -5.65
CA CYS A 182 -38.82 -11.10 -7.12
C CYS A 182 -38.38 -12.51 -7.61
N GLY A 183 -38.27 -13.51 -6.73
CA GLY A 183 -37.92 -14.89 -7.09
C GLY A 183 -36.43 -15.15 -7.35
N ALA A 184 -35.53 -14.24 -6.99
CA ALA A 184 -34.10 -14.46 -7.18
C ALA A 184 -33.56 -15.56 -6.24
N SER A 185 -32.77 -16.49 -6.78
CA SER A 185 -32.09 -17.52 -5.98
C SER A 185 -31.01 -16.92 -5.06
N ASN A 186 -30.66 -17.60 -3.97
CA ASN A 186 -29.64 -17.12 -3.03
C ASN A 186 -28.29 -16.81 -3.69
N PHE A 187 -27.90 -17.60 -4.70
CA PHE A 187 -26.66 -17.37 -5.46
C PHE A 187 -26.77 -16.13 -6.37
N THR A 188 -27.95 -15.91 -6.98
CA THR A 188 -28.19 -14.70 -7.77
C THR A 188 -28.13 -13.44 -6.90
N ILE A 189 -28.72 -13.48 -5.70
CA ILE A 189 -28.66 -12.37 -4.75
C ILE A 189 -27.21 -12.14 -4.28
N PHE A 190 -26.48 -13.20 -3.95
CA PHE A 190 -25.07 -13.12 -3.59
C PHE A 190 -24.26 -12.38 -4.67
N ARG A 191 -24.36 -12.84 -5.92
CA ARG A 191 -23.53 -12.32 -7.02
C ARG A 191 -23.95 -10.92 -7.48
N ARG A 192 -25.25 -10.63 -7.52
CA ARG A 192 -25.78 -9.36 -8.09
C ARG A 192 -26.06 -8.27 -7.06
N VAL A 193 -26.23 -8.62 -5.80
CA VAL A 193 -26.53 -7.65 -4.72
C VAL A 193 -25.41 -7.66 -3.68
N GLY A 194 -25.08 -8.84 -3.14
CA GLY A 194 -24.07 -9.01 -2.09
C GLY A 194 -22.70 -8.51 -2.51
N ILE A 195 -22.10 -9.13 -3.54
CA ILE A 195 -20.75 -8.77 -4.02
C ILE A 195 -20.65 -7.29 -4.39
N PRO A 196 -21.51 -6.71 -5.26
CA PRO A 196 -21.38 -5.30 -5.64
C PRO A 196 -21.50 -4.34 -4.47
N SER A 197 -22.38 -4.64 -3.50
CA SER A 197 -22.53 -3.82 -2.29
C SER A 197 -21.32 -3.89 -1.35
N ALA A 198 -20.61 -5.02 -1.33
CA ALA A 198 -19.44 -5.25 -0.50
C ALA A 198 -18.15 -4.66 -1.10
N MET A 199 -18.09 -4.45 -2.42
CA MET A 199 -16.87 -4.03 -3.13
C MET A 199 -16.15 -2.80 -2.52
N PRO A 200 -16.84 -1.74 -2.05
CA PRO A 200 -16.19 -0.62 -1.34
C PRO A 200 -15.33 -1.05 -0.13
N MET A 201 -15.88 -1.94 0.68
CA MET A 201 -15.19 -2.46 1.86
C MET A 201 -14.11 -3.47 1.45
N VAL A 202 -14.33 -4.27 0.40
CA VAL A 202 -13.28 -5.13 -0.18
C VAL A 202 -12.06 -4.30 -0.59
N PHE A 203 -12.24 -3.20 -1.32
CA PHE A 203 -11.15 -2.30 -1.70
C PHE A 203 -10.47 -1.65 -0.49
N THR A 204 -11.23 -1.33 0.56
CA THR A 204 -10.66 -0.87 1.83
C THR A 204 -9.74 -1.95 2.42
N GLY A 205 -10.18 -3.22 2.37
CA GLY A 205 -9.36 -4.38 2.74
C GLY A 205 -8.09 -4.52 1.92
N TRP A 206 -8.17 -4.32 0.60
CA TRP A 206 -7.02 -4.37 -0.29
C TRP A 206 -6.00 -3.27 0.06
N LYS A 207 -6.46 -2.06 0.35
CA LYS A 207 -5.57 -0.94 0.73
C LYS A 207 -4.86 -1.18 2.06
N VAL A 208 -5.60 -1.63 3.06
CA VAL A 208 -5.03 -1.98 4.37
C VAL A 208 -4.06 -3.16 4.21
N GLY A 209 -4.46 -4.18 3.45
CA GLY A 209 -3.62 -5.35 3.17
C GLY A 209 -2.32 -4.99 2.45
N LEU A 210 -2.37 -4.09 1.47
CA LEU A 210 -1.19 -3.60 0.76
C LEU A 210 -0.23 -2.85 1.68
N GLY A 211 -0.74 -2.00 2.57
CA GLY A 211 0.09 -1.28 3.54
C GLY A 211 0.77 -2.22 4.54
N LEU A 212 0.04 -3.21 5.05
CA LEU A 212 0.58 -4.23 5.95
C LEU A 212 1.62 -5.11 5.26
N SER A 213 1.35 -5.55 4.03
CA SER A 213 2.26 -6.42 3.28
C SER A 213 3.53 -5.70 2.85
N TRP A 214 3.41 -4.44 2.46
CA TRP A 214 4.57 -3.59 2.15
C TRP A 214 5.46 -3.37 3.38
N SER A 215 4.86 -3.07 4.53
CA SER A 215 5.62 -2.88 5.78
C SER A 215 6.28 -4.18 6.26
N THR A 216 5.57 -5.31 6.15
CA THR A 216 6.06 -6.62 6.59
C THR A 216 7.16 -7.16 5.67
N LEU A 217 7.08 -6.89 4.36
CA LEU A 217 8.10 -7.26 3.38
C LEU A 217 9.49 -6.78 3.82
N VAL A 218 9.60 -5.50 4.23
CA VAL A 218 10.88 -4.90 4.63
C VAL A 218 11.50 -5.70 5.78
N ALA A 219 10.70 -6.05 6.80
CA ALA A 219 11.16 -6.86 7.92
C ALA A 219 11.57 -8.28 7.49
N ALA A 220 10.81 -8.91 6.57
CA ALA A 220 11.14 -10.23 6.04
C ALA A 220 12.45 -10.22 5.22
N GLU A 221 12.68 -9.18 4.44
CA GLU A 221 13.90 -9.03 3.64
C GLU A 221 15.14 -8.78 4.49
N MET A 222 15.00 -8.03 5.59
CA MET A 222 16.10 -7.82 6.54
C MET A 222 16.56 -9.13 7.18
N LEU A 223 15.68 -10.09 7.42
CA LEU A 223 16.02 -11.31 8.16
C LEU A 223 16.41 -12.48 7.28
N ALA A 224 15.92 -12.55 6.04
CA ALA A 224 16.01 -13.78 5.22
C ALA A 224 16.15 -13.50 3.72
N SER A 225 16.96 -12.50 3.35
CA SER A 225 17.20 -12.16 1.94
C SER A 225 18.64 -11.79 1.66
N ASN A 226 19.06 -11.99 0.41
CA ASN A 226 20.35 -11.56 -0.13
C ASN A 226 20.18 -10.38 -1.12
N ASP A 227 18.95 -9.93 -1.30
CA ASP A 227 18.52 -8.88 -2.21
C ASP A 227 17.21 -8.26 -1.70
N GLY A 228 16.79 -7.13 -2.28
CA GLY A 228 15.62 -6.38 -1.82
C GLY A 228 15.97 -5.13 -1.01
N LEU A 229 15.01 -4.22 -0.87
CA LEU A 229 15.18 -2.92 -0.25
C LEU A 229 15.40 -3.02 1.27
N GLY A 230 14.74 -3.97 1.94
CA GLY A 230 14.98 -4.26 3.36
C GLY A 230 16.40 -4.80 3.60
N TYR A 231 16.88 -5.68 2.72
CA TYR A 231 18.26 -6.15 2.75
C TYR A 231 19.27 -5.00 2.54
N MET A 232 19.03 -4.13 1.56
CA MET A 232 19.87 -2.96 1.28
C MET A 232 19.96 -2.02 2.50
N ILE A 233 18.85 -1.80 3.22
CA ILE A 233 18.84 -1.05 4.47
C ILE A 233 19.70 -1.72 5.54
N LEU A 234 19.56 -3.04 5.70
CA LEU A 234 20.36 -3.78 6.67
C LEU A 234 21.86 -3.73 6.34
N ALA A 235 22.23 -3.87 5.07
CA ALA A 235 23.61 -3.74 4.64
C ALA A 235 24.14 -2.32 4.87
N GLY A 236 23.35 -1.28 4.55
CA GLY A 236 23.68 0.11 4.87
C GLY A 236 23.97 0.31 6.36
N ARG A 237 23.19 -0.32 7.24
CA ARG A 237 23.44 -0.33 8.69
C ARG A 237 24.74 -1.06 9.04
N GLN A 238 25.00 -2.24 8.47
CA GLN A 238 26.22 -3.02 8.75
C GLN A 238 27.50 -2.26 8.38
N PHE A 239 27.49 -1.53 7.26
CA PHE A 239 28.63 -0.73 6.81
C PHE A 239 28.60 0.72 7.33
N MET A 240 27.69 1.06 8.25
CA MET A 240 27.51 2.42 8.79
C MET A 240 27.33 3.50 7.68
N ARG A 241 26.76 3.11 6.53
CA ARG A 241 26.44 4.00 5.41
C ARG A 241 25.02 4.52 5.57
N VAL A 242 24.85 5.55 6.40
CA VAL A 242 23.54 6.18 6.67
C VAL A 242 22.89 6.71 5.38
N ASN A 243 23.68 7.21 4.43
CA ASN A 243 23.22 7.57 3.09
C ASN A 243 22.45 6.45 2.38
N LEU A 244 22.95 5.22 2.43
CA LEU A 244 22.32 4.06 1.79
C LEU A 244 21.01 3.67 2.50
N ILE A 245 20.97 3.78 3.83
CA ILE A 245 19.76 3.55 4.63
C ILE A 245 18.66 4.53 4.19
N MET A 246 19.01 5.81 4.09
CA MET A 246 18.08 6.87 3.67
C MET A 246 17.59 6.65 2.24
N VAL A 247 18.47 6.29 1.30
CA VAL A 247 18.07 5.91 -0.06
C VAL A 247 17.07 4.76 -0.06
N GLY A 248 17.31 3.71 0.73
CA GLY A 248 16.39 2.58 0.88
C GLY A 248 15.03 3.01 1.43
N MET A 249 15.01 3.78 2.52
CA MET A 249 13.77 4.27 3.13
C MET A 249 12.96 5.15 2.18
N LEU A 250 13.60 6.10 1.48
CA LEU A 250 12.95 6.96 0.49
C LEU A 250 12.41 6.14 -0.68
N THR A 251 13.18 5.19 -1.19
CA THR A 251 12.77 4.31 -2.29
C THR A 251 11.53 3.49 -1.91
N ILE A 252 11.52 2.91 -0.70
CA ILE A 252 10.37 2.18 -0.16
C ILE A 252 9.14 3.08 -0.06
N GLY A 253 9.32 4.32 0.43
CA GLY A 253 8.24 5.30 0.55
C GLY A 253 7.65 5.68 -0.80
N VAL A 254 8.49 6.03 -1.77
CA VAL A 254 8.05 6.39 -3.13
C VAL A 254 7.34 5.23 -3.81
N ILE A 255 7.88 4.02 -3.75
CA ILE A 255 7.24 2.84 -4.31
C ILE A 255 5.90 2.56 -3.63
N GLY A 256 5.85 2.60 -2.29
CA GLY A 256 4.61 2.40 -1.54
C GLY A 256 3.54 3.40 -1.92
N LEU A 257 3.91 4.68 -2.10
CA LEU A 257 2.99 5.72 -2.59
C LEU A 257 2.48 5.43 -4.01
N ILE A 258 3.35 4.98 -4.92
CA ILE A 258 2.96 4.59 -6.28
C ILE A 258 1.98 3.42 -6.23
N LEU A 259 2.27 2.37 -5.46
CA LEU A 259 1.39 1.21 -5.31
C LEU A 259 0.02 1.60 -4.74
N PHE A 260 -0.01 2.49 -3.75
CA PHE A 260 -1.25 2.99 -3.17
C PHE A 260 -2.04 3.86 -4.16
N ALA A 261 -1.36 4.71 -4.94
CA ALA A 261 -1.97 5.52 -5.98
C ALA A 261 -2.57 4.65 -7.10
N LEU A 262 -1.85 3.61 -7.54
CA LEU A 262 -2.35 2.64 -8.51
C LEU A 262 -3.60 1.92 -7.99
N LEU A 263 -3.59 1.48 -6.72
CA LEU A 263 -4.75 0.82 -6.12
C LEU A 263 -5.96 1.76 -6.00
N ASN A 264 -5.75 3.03 -5.64
CA ASN A 264 -6.80 4.04 -5.62
C ASN A 264 -7.37 4.31 -7.02
N TRP A 265 -6.52 4.31 -8.04
CA TRP A 265 -6.94 4.47 -9.42
C TRP A 265 -7.79 3.26 -9.88
N LEU A 266 -7.37 2.04 -9.55
CA LEU A 266 -8.13 0.82 -9.79
C LEU A 266 -9.49 0.84 -9.10
N GLU A 267 -9.56 1.26 -7.84
CA GLU A 267 -10.82 1.41 -7.11
C GLU A 267 -11.78 2.36 -7.84
N LYS A 268 -11.30 3.53 -8.29
CA LYS A 268 -12.13 4.50 -9.02
C LYS A 268 -12.70 3.93 -10.33
N ILE A 269 -11.93 3.09 -11.01
CA ILE A 269 -12.37 2.45 -12.26
C ILE A 269 -13.43 1.37 -11.99
N VAL A 270 -13.21 0.56 -10.97
CA VAL A 270 -14.14 -0.53 -10.64
C VAL A 270 -15.41 0.05 -10.04
N LEU A 271 -15.32 0.95 -9.07
CA LEU A 271 -16.47 1.50 -8.33
C LEU A 271 -17.13 2.74 -8.99
N LYS A 272 -17.05 2.89 -10.32
CA LYS A 272 -17.61 4.05 -11.04
C LYS A 272 -19.09 4.29 -10.74
N TRP A 273 -19.88 3.24 -10.50
CA TRP A 273 -21.32 3.35 -10.23
C TRP A 273 -21.67 4.03 -8.91
N ARG A 274 -20.69 4.21 -8.00
CA ARG A 274 -20.88 4.87 -6.70
C ARG A 274 -20.63 6.37 -6.74
N GLN A 275 -19.94 6.86 -7.78
CA GLN A 275 -19.59 8.27 -7.95
C GLN A 275 -20.71 9.00 -8.67
#